data_AF-A0A504YJM0-F1
#
_entry.id   AF-A0A504YJM0-F1
#
_cell.length_a   1.000
_cell.length_b   1.000
_cell.length_c   1.000
_cell.angle_alpha   90.00
_cell.angle_beta   90.00
_cell.angle_gamma   90.00
#
_symmetry.space_group_name_H-M   'P 1'
#
loop_
_entity.id
_entity.type
_entity.pdbx_description
1 polymer ?
#
loop_
_entity_poly.entity_id
_entity_poly.type
_entity_poly.pdbx_seq_one_letter_code
_entity_poly.pdbx_strand_id
1 'polypeptide(L)'
;MYCSDTKTLTDLKIPPEDYPCVPESVYKANAGIPVGLSTVGYRANKFSPKEAAELRDERYEQSDQNVNLSQRIRGDSNDLIAETSALSNKNMDSLTQRLKERLKDTNFWKTELEREIADVLSVTDKLVLRKRELENALAALDETVHGCTDGLNARRRHYGEDLQQDDVEGQLIKIQNMIILTTIPSMSNRLCIRCL
;
A
#
# COMPACT_ATOMS: atom_id res chain seq x y z
N MET A 1 -17.64 -14.19 3.89
CA MET A 1 -18.71 -15.07 3.38
C MET A 1 -18.26 -15.55 2.01
N TYR A 2 -17.71 -16.75 1.93
CA TYR A 2 -17.35 -17.36 0.64
C TYR A 2 -18.58 -18.16 0.18
N CYS A 3 -19.19 -17.77 -0.93
CA CYS A 3 -20.28 -18.52 -1.53
C CYS A 3 -19.66 -19.69 -2.30
N SER A 4 -19.70 -20.88 -1.72
CA SER A 4 -19.07 -22.10 -2.28
C SER A 4 -19.85 -22.69 -3.45
N ASP A 5 -21.06 -22.19 -3.72
CA ASP A 5 -21.91 -22.70 -4.79
C ASP A 5 -21.70 -21.87 -6.06
N THR A 6 -20.72 -22.28 -6.85
CA THR A 6 -20.36 -21.68 -8.15
C THR A 6 -21.26 -22.14 -9.30
N LYS A 7 -22.32 -22.91 -9.02
CA LYS A 7 -23.24 -23.38 -10.06
C LYS A 7 -24.07 -22.19 -10.54
N THR A 8 -23.91 -21.88 -11.82
CA THR A 8 -24.68 -20.82 -12.48
C THR A 8 -26.15 -21.25 -12.56
N LEU A 9 -27.10 -20.31 -12.61
CA LEU A 9 -28.54 -20.63 -12.68
C LEU A 9 -28.87 -21.60 -13.84
N THR A 10 -28.03 -21.60 -14.88
CA THR A 10 -28.07 -22.49 -16.05
C THR A 10 -27.69 -23.95 -15.77
N ASP A 11 -27.02 -24.24 -14.65
CA ASP A 11 -26.59 -25.60 -14.25
C ASP A 11 -27.64 -26.33 -13.38
N LEU A 12 -28.71 -25.64 -12.98
CA LEU A 12 -29.82 -26.22 -12.23
C LEU A 12 -30.78 -26.93 -13.19
N LYS A 13 -30.61 -28.25 -13.34
CA LYS A 13 -31.62 -29.09 -13.98
C LYS A 13 -32.81 -29.25 -13.04
N ILE A 14 -34.01 -28.92 -13.53
CA ILE A 14 -35.26 -29.27 -12.85
C ILE A 14 -35.25 -30.81 -12.73
N PRO A 15 -35.36 -31.37 -11.51
CA PRO A 15 -35.44 -32.81 -11.35
C PRO A 15 -36.64 -33.32 -12.16
N PRO A 16 -36.50 -34.46 -12.88
CA PRO A 16 -37.59 -34.98 -13.69
C PRO A 16 -38.83 -35.17 -12.82
N GLU A 17 -39.96 -34.60 -13.24
CA GLU A 17 -41.25 -34.94 -12.64
C GLU A 17 -41.53 -36.40 -12.96
N ASP A 18 -41.37 -37.28 -11.95
CA ASP A 18 -41.90 -38.64 -12.01
C ASP A 18 -43.42 -38.55 -11.97
N TYR A 19 -44.04 -38.34 -13.13
CA TYR A 19 -45.44 -38.67 -13.30
C TYR A 19 -45.56 -40.16 -12.96
N PRO A 20 -46.48 -40.58 -12.08
CA PRO A 20 -46.72 -41.99 -11.87
C PRO A 20 -47.23 -42.58 -13.18
N CYS A 21 -46.29 -43.09 -13.97
CA CYS A 21 -46.53 -44.03 -15.05
C CYS A 21 -47.19 -45.22 -14.34
N VAL A 22 -48.52 -45.29 -14.42
CA VAL A 22 -49.24 -46.47 -13.97
C VAL A 22 -48.78 -47.59 -14.89
N PRO A 23 -48.02 -48.60 -14.40
CA PRO A 23 -47.52 -49.65 -15.26
C PRO A 23 -48.72 -50.38 -15.86
N GLU A 24 -48.76 -50.46 -17.19
CA GLU A 24 -49.77 -51.22 -17.92
C GLU A 24 -49.54 -52.71 -17.62
N SER A 25 -50.28 -53.27 -16.66
CA SER A 25 -50.13 -54.67 -16.25
C SER A 25 -50.85 -55.60 -17.23
N VAL A 26 -50.11 -56.11 -18.21
CA VAL A 26 -50.57 -57.19 -19.09
C VAL A 26 -50.31 -58.53 -18.39
N TYR A 27 -51.36 -59.23 -17.97
CA TYR A 27 -51.21 -60.61 -17.50
C TYR A 27 -51.11 -61.60 -18.66
N LYS A 28 -50.18 -62.54 -18.54
CA LYS A 28 -50.09 -63.70 -19.43
C LYS A 28 -50.99 -64.81 -18.86
N ALA A 29 -51.92 -65.33 -19.66
CA ALA A 29 -52.58 -66.58 -19.31
C ALA A 29 -51.57 -67.73 -19.35
N ASN A 30 -51.91 -68.82 -18.66
CA ASN A 30 -51.12 -70.03 -18.45
C ASN A 30 -50.61 -70.67 -19.76
N ALA A 31 -51.21 -70.31 -20.89
CA ALA A 31 -50.90 -70.78 -22.24
C ALA A 31 -50.06 -69.80 -23.09
N GLY A 32 -49.54 -68.70 -22.51
CA GLY A 32 -48.71 -67.73 -23.24
C GLY A 32 -49.44 -66.84 -24.26
N ILE A 33 -50.76 -66.98 -24.40
CA ILE A 33 -51.60 -66.15 -25.27
C ILE A 33 -51.89 -64.83 -24.54
N PRO A 34 -51.66 -63.65 -25.16
CA PRO A 34 -52.00 -62.36 -24.56
C PRO A 34 -53.53 -62.18 -24.59
N VAL A 35 -54.17 -62.30 -23.43
CA VAL A 35 -55.63 -62.12 -23.28
C VAL A 35 -55.91 -60.88 -22.43
N GLY A 36 -56.17 -59.76 -23.11
CA GLY A 36 -56.84 -58.57 -22.56
C GLY A 36 -56.12 -57.82 -21.41
N LEU A 37 -56.49 -56.56 -21.21
CA LEU A 37 -55.91 -55.70 -20.18
C LEU A 37 -56.47 -56.04 -18.77
N SER A 38 -55.60 -56.21 -17.79
CA SER A 38 -55.62 -55.43 -16.54
C SER A 38 -56.89 -54.74 -16.02
N THR A 39 -58.03 -55.37 -15.66
CA THR A 39 -59.08 -54.65 -14.88
C THR A 39 -58.86 -54.70 -13.37
N VAL A 40 -57.98 -55.58 -12.87
CA VAL A 40 -57.62 -55.70 -11.45
C VAL A 40 -56.75 -54.50 -11.08
N GLY A 41 -57.26 -53.63 -10.21
CA GLY A 41 -56.63 -52.33 -9.90
C GLY A 41 -57.13 -51.16 -10.76
N TYR A 42 -57.81 -51.44 -11.88
CA TYR A 42 -58.35 -50.40 -12.78
C TYR A 42 -59.40 -49.49 -12.12
N ARG A 43 -60.04 -49.95 -11.04
CA ARG A 43 -60.93 -49.13 -10.18
C ARG A 43 -60.24 -48.61 -8.91
N ALA A 44 -59.16 -49.24 -8.47
CA ALA A 44 -58.49 -48.92 -7.21
C ALA A 44 -57.57 -47.69 -7.32
N ASN A 45 -57.08 -47.37 -8.53
CA ASN A 45 -56.21 -46.21 -8.80
C ASN A 45 -56.96 -45.05 -9.48
N LYS A 46 -58.29 -45.03 -9.44
CA LYS A 46 -59.09 -43.98 -10.08
C LYS A 46 -59.72 -43.11 -9.02
N PHE A 47 -59.36 -41.83 -9.05
CA PHE A 47 -60.01 -40.80 -8.26
C PHE A 47 -61.49 -40.73 -8.60
N SER A 48 -62.32 -40.58 -7.56
CA SER A 48 -63.73 -40.23 -7.80
C SER A 48 -63.80 -38.85 -8.48
N PRO A 49 -64.83 -38.54 -9.29
CA PRO A 49 -64.94 -37.22 -9.92
C PRO A 49 -64.87 -36.05 -8.93
N LYS A 50 -65.35 -36.26 -7.70
CA LYS A 50 -65.31 -35.29 -6.60
C LYS A 50 -63.88 -35.12 -6.06
N GLU A 51 -63.21 -36.21 -5.72
CA GLU A 51 -61.83 -36.22 -5.25
C GLU A 51 -60.86 -35.65 -6.31
N ALA A 52 -61.08 -35.94 -7.59
CA ALA A 52 -60.32 -35.36 -8.70
C ALA A 52 -60.56 -33.85 -8.86
N ALA A 53 -61.73 -33.34 -8.46
CA ALA A 53 -62.00 -31.90 -8.44
C ALA A 53 -61.29 -31.23 -7.26
N GLU A 54 -61.39 -31.81 -6.06
CA GLU A 54 -60.70 -31.34 -4.86
C GLU A 54 -59.17 -31.27 -5.05
N LEU A 55 -58.56 -32.31 -5.64
CA LEU A 55 -57.13 -32.32 -5.99
C LEU A 55 -56.73 -31.28 -7.05
N ARG A 56 -57.64 -30.96 -7.99
CA ARG A 56 -57.37 -29.89 -8.96
C ARG A 56 -57.40 -28.53 -8.28
N ASP A 57 -58.38 -28.29 -7.43
CA ASP A 57 -58.52 -27.03 -6.68
C ASP A 57 -57.31 -26.82 -5.75
N GLU A 58 -56.88 -27.86 -5.03
CA GLU A 58 -55.67 -27.80 -4.19
C GLU A 58 -54.41 -27.49 -5.01
N ARG A 59 -54.23 -28.09 -6.20
CA ARG A 59 -53.11 -27.77 -7.10
C ARG A 59 -53.16 -26.33 -7.59
N TYR A 60 -54.35 -25.78 -7.87
CA TYR A 60 -54.49 -24.38 -8.26
C TYR A 60 -54.12 -23.45 -7.11
N GLU A 61 -54.56 -23.74 -5.89
CA GLU A 61 -54.18 -22.98 -4.69
C GLU A 61 -52.66 -23.02 -4.45
N GLN A 62 -52.04 -24.21 -4.54
CA GLN A 62 -50.58 -24.36 -4.42
C GLN A 62 -49.84 -23.58 -5.52
N SER A 63 -50.34 -23.63 -6.77
CA SER A 63 -49.77 -22.86 -7.87
C SER A 63 -49.82 -21.36 -7.61
N ASP A 64 -50.95 -20.85 -7.10
CA ASP A 64 -51.10 -19.42 -6.79
C ASP A 64 -50.15 -18.98 -5.66
N GLN A 65 -50.03 -19.79 -4.61
CA GLN A 65 -49.06 -19.57 -3.53
C GLN A 65 -47.62 -19.55 -4.06
N ASN A 66 -47.26 -20.49 -4.95
CA ASN A 66 -45.95 -20.56 -5.56
C ASN A 66 -45.64 -19.34 -6.43
N VAL A 67 -46.63 -18.87 -7.21
CA VAL A 67 -46.48 -17.65 -8.03
C VAL A 67 -46.26 -16.44 -7.12
N ASN A 68 -47.08 -16.25 -6.09
CA ASN A 68 -46.95 -15.15 -5.14
C ASN A 68 -45.59 -15.15 -4.43
N LEU A 69 -45.14 -16.32 -3.96
CA LEU A 69 -43.82 -16.48 -3.33
C LEU A 69 -42.68 -16.15 -4.31
N SER A 70 -42.77 -16.64 -5.55
CA SER A 70 -41.75 -16.38 -6.57
C SER A 70 -41.64 -14.89 -6.92
N GLN A 71 -42.77 -14.18 -6.98
CA GLN A 71 -42.80 -12.74 -7.22
C GLN A 71 -42.13 -11.98 -6.07
N ARG A 72 -42.44 -12.36 -4.81
CA ARG A 72 -41.82 -11.75 -3.65
C ARG A 72 -40.31 -11.97 -3.61
N ILE A 73 -39.85 -13.21 -3.85
CA ILE A 73 -38.41 -13.53 -3.90
C ILE A 73 -37.70 -12.71 -4.99
N ARG A 74 -38.33 -12.51 -6.15
CA ARG A 74 -37.76 -11.66 -7.20
C ARG A 74 -37.67 -10.20 -6.78
N GLY A 75 -38.67 -9.69 -6.07
CA GLY A 75 -38.66 -8.35 -5.47
C GLY A 75 -37.50 -8.20 -4.49
N ASP A 76 -37.47 -9.07 -3.47
CA ASP A 76 -36.42 -9.08 -2.43
C ASP A 76 -35.02 -9.21 -3.05
N SER A 77 -34.86 -10.07 -4.08
CA SER A 77 -33.59 -10.22 -4.79
C SER A 77 -33.18 -8.96 -5.53
N ASN A 78 -34.12 -8.25 -6.18
CA ASN A 78 -33.82 -7.01 -6.88
C ASN A 78 -33.41 -5.91 -5.89
N ASP A 79 -34.11 -5.83 -4.75
CA ASP A 79 -33.80 -4.86 -3.70
C ASP A 79 -32.42 -5.12 -3.10
N LEU A 80 -32.07 -6.37 -2.83
CA LEU A 80 -30.74 -6.76 -2.36
C LEU A 80 -29.63 -6.42 -3.36
N ILE A 81 -29.87 -6.63 -4.67
CA ILE A 81 -28.92 -6.25 -5.72
C ILE A 81 -28.73 -4.73 -5.73
N ALA A 82 -29.83 -3.98 -5.68
CA ALA A 82 -29.79 -2.52 -5.67
C ALA A 82 -29.03 -1.98 -4.44
N GLU A 83 -29.34 -2.48 -3.25
CA GLU A 83 -28.66 -2.10 -2.00
C GLU A 83 -27.16 -2.42 -2.05
N THR A 84 -26.81 -3.65 -2.47
CA THR A 84 -25.41 -4.07 -2.58
C THR A 84 -24.64 -3.21 -3.59
N SER A 85 -25.27 -2.87 -4.72
CA SER A 85 -24.68 -1.99 -5.72
C SER A 85 -24.46 -0.58 -5.18
N ALA A 86 -25.44 -0.01 -4.48
CA ALA A 86 -25.36 1.31 -3.88
C ALA A 86 -24.27 1.37 -2.80
N LEU A 87 -24.16 0.33 -1.97
CA LEU A 87 -23.12 0.23 -0.94
C LEU A 87 -21.73 0.08 -1.56
N SER A 88 -21.58 -0.76 -2.60
CA SER A 88 -20.31 -0.90 -3.32
C SER A 88 -19.87 0.42 -3.94
N ASN A 89 -20.77 1.14 -4.62
CA ASN A 89 -20.46 2.43 -5.23
C ASN A 89 -20.01 3.45 -4.18
N LYS A 90 -20.74 3.60 -3.07
CA LYS A 90 -20.35 4.48 -1.97
C LYS A 90 -18.97 4.14 -1.39
N ASN A 91 -18.69 2.85 -1.22
CA ASN A 91 -17.39 2.39 -0.74
C ASN A 91 -16.28 2.69 -1.76
N MET A 92 -16.52 2.44 -3.04
CA MET A 92 -15.55 2.75 -4.11
C MET A 92 -15.27 4.24 -4.21
N ASP A 93 -16.28 5.09 -4.08
CA ASP A 93 -16.12 6.54 -4.08
C ASP A 93 -15.27 7.01 -2.89
N SER A 94 -15.58 6.53 -1.69
CA SER A 94 -14.82 6.82 -0.46
C SER A 94 -13.36 6.35 -0.56
N LEU A 95 -13.13 5.13 -1.06
CA LEU A 95 -11.79 4.61 -1.29
C LEU A 95 -11.03 5.44 -2.33
N THR A 96 -11.69 5.81 -3.43
CA THR A 96 -11.10 6.65 -4.48
C THR A 96 -10.70 8.00 -3.93
N GLN A 97 -11.53 8.63 -3.10
CA GLN A 97 -11.20 9.89 -2.44
C GLN A 97 -9.98 9.74 -1.51
N ARG A 98 -9.98 8.72 -0.65
CA ARG A 98 -8.87 8.48 0.27
C ARG A 98 -7.55 8.18 -0.46
N LEU A 99 -7.62 7.48 -1.59
CA LEU A 99 -6.45 7.24 -2.44
C LEU A 99 -5.94 8.52 -3.07
N LYS A 100 -6.82 9.41 -3.53
CA LYS A 100 -6.43 10.73 -4.05
C LYS A 100 -5.73 11.58 -3.00
N GLU A 101 -6.27 11.63 -1.77
CA GLU A 101 -5.66 12.34 -0.65
C GLU A 101 -4.27 11.80 -0.33
N ARG A 102 -4.14 10.47 -0.16
CA ARG A 102 -2.84 9.82 0.08
C ARG A 102 -1.83 10.05 -1.03
N LEU A 103 -2.27 10.03 -2.29
CA LEU A 103 -1.41 10.29 -3.43
C LEU A 103 -0.90 11.74 -3.40
N LYS A 104 -1.78 12.70 -3.09
CA LYS A 104 -1.42 14.10 -2.91
C LYS A 104 -0.38 14.26 -1.80
N ASP A 105 -0.62 13.66 -0.64
CA ASP A 105 0.30 13.76 0.51
C ASP A 105 1.66 13.14 0.20
N THR A 106 1.66 11.96 -0.43
CA THR A 106 2.90 11.26 -0.81
C THR A 106 3.73 12.09 -1.79
N ASN A 107 3.07 12.68 -2.80
CA ASN A 107 3.75 13.55 -3.76
C ASN A 107 4.26 14.82 -3.10
N PHE A 108 3.47 15.44 -2.22
CA PHE A 108 3.89 16.62 -1.48
C PHE A 108 5.15 16.35 -0.64
N TRP A 109 5.16 15.27 0.14
CA TRP A 109 6.32 14.91 0.95
C TRP A 109 7.52 14.53 0.11
N LYS A 110 7.31 13.86 -1.03
CA LYS A 110 8.39 13.59 -1.98
C LYS A 110 9.02 14.90 -2.47
N THR A 111 8.22 15.87 -2.90
CA THR A 111 8.74 17.15 -3.39
C THR A 111 9.44 17.94 -2.30
N GLU A 112 8.94 17.91 -1.06
CA GLU A 112 9.57 18.62 0.05
C GLU A 112 10.91 17.98 0.43
N LEU A 113 11.00 16.65 0.43
CA LEU A 113 12.26 15.94 0.65
C LEU A 113 13.28 16.20 -0.46
N GLU A 114 12.85 16.20 -1.72
CA GLU A 114 13.74 16.53 -2.85
C GLU A 114 14.30 17.95 -2.74
N ARG A 115 13.47 18.91 -2.31
CA ARG A 115 13.89 20.28 -2.03
C ARG A 115 14.90 20.34 -0.88
N GLU A 116 14.60 19.71 0.25
CA GLU A 116 15.48 19.72 1.42
C GLU A 116 16.83 19.08 1.11
N ILE A 117 16.85 17.99 0.34
CA ILE A 117 18.09 17.36 -0.14
C ILE A 117 18.90 18.36 -0.98
N ALA A 118 18.27 19.08 -1.90
CA ALA A 118 18.96 20.07 -2.73
C ALA A 118 19.55 21.23 -1.89
N ASP A 119 18.80 21.69 -0.89
CA ASP A 119 19.24 22.75 0.02
C ASP A 119 20.44 22.28 0.88
N VAL A 120 20.38 21.07 1.45
CA VAL A 120 21.48 20.48 2.22
C VAL A 120 22.73 20.27 1.36
N LEU A 121 22.59 19.82 0.11
CA LEU A 121 23.72 19.70 -0.82
C LEU A 121 24.36 21.06 -1.09
N SER A 122 23.56 22.08 -1.40
CA SER A 122 24.02 23.45 -1.63
C SER A 122 24.79 24.02 -0.43
N VAL A 123 24.30 23.79 0.79
CA VAL A 123 24.99 24.21 2.01
C VAL A 123 26.28 23.42 2.20
N THR A 124 26.25 22.11 1.95
CA THR A 124 27.43 21.25 2.08
C THR A 124 28.54 21.67 1.13
N ASP A 125 28.23 21.97 -0.13
CA ASP A 125 29.21 22.45 -1.11
C ASP A 125 29.86 23.77 -0.68
N LYS A 126 29.07 24.69 -0.14
CA LYS A 126 29.58 25.96 0.42
C LYS A 126 30.50 25.70 1.61
N LEU A 127 30.14 24.79 2.50
CA LEU A 127 30.97 24.44 3.65
C LEU A 127 32.28 23.77 3.24
N VAL A 128 32.25 22.89 2.23
CA VAL A 128 33.45 22.25 1.67
C VAL A 128 34.39 23.31 1.07
N LEU A 129 33.85 24.26 0.32
CA LEU A 129 34.64 25.36 -0.24
C LEU A 129 35.28 26.21 0.86
N ARG A 130 34.51 26.61 1.88
CA ARG A 130 35.04 27.38 3.02
C ARG A 130 36.09 26.61 3.81
N LYS A 131 35.90 25.30 4.00
CA LYS A 131 36.88 24.44 4.64
C LYS A 131 38.20 24.47 3.86
N ARG A 132 38.15 24.30 2.54
CA ARG A 132 39.34 24.32 1.68
C ARG A 132 40.05 25.68 1.73
N GLU A 133 39.30 26.78 1.69
CA GLU A 133 39.86 28.13 1.84
C GLU A 133 40.60 28.30 3.17
N LEU A 134 40.02 27.80 4.26
CA LEU A 134 40.64 27.86 5.60
C LEU A 134 41.87 26.96 5.70
N GLU A 135 41.84 25.76 5.13
CA GLU A 135 43.00 24.86 5.08
C GLU A 135 44.16 25.50 4.31
N ASN A 136 43.88 26.14 3.17
CA ASN A 136 44.90 26.86 2.40
C ASN A 136 45.46 28.06 3.18
N ALA A 137 44.59 28.83 3.85
CA ALA A 137 45.02 29.96 4.67
C ALA A 137 45.89 29.48 5.85
N LEU A 138 45.53 28.36 6.48
CA LEU A 138 46.32 27.76 7.55
C LEU A 138 47.69 27.31 7.06
N ALA A 139 47.75 26.63 5.90
CA ALA A 139 49.02 26.21 5.30
C ALA A 139 49.94 27.40 4.98
N ALA A 140 49.38 28.51 4.48
CA ALA A 140 50.14 29.74 4.24
C ALA A 140 50.67 30.34 5.56
N LEU A 141 49.87 30.32 6.63
CA LEU A 141 50.31 30.78 7.94
C LEU A 141 51.44 29.88 8.50
N ASP A 142 51.33 28.57 8.37
CA ASP A 142 52.38 27.64 8.79
C ASP A 142 53.70 27.90 8.06
N GLU A 143 53.64 28.16 6.75
CA GLU A 143 54.82 28.55 5.95
C GLU A 143 55.43 29.87 6.45
N THR A 144 54.61 30.89 6.75
CA THR A 144 55.11 32.16 7.28
C THR A 144 55.77 32.00 8.66
N VAL A 145 55.22 31.16 9.54
CA VAL A 145 55.81 30.87 10.86
C VAL A 145 57.12 30.10 10.71
N HIS A 146 57.18 29.16 9.77
CA HIS A 146 58.40 28.43 9.45
C HIS A 146 59.50 29.38 8.95
N GLY A 147 59.19 30.25 8.00
CA GLY A 147 60.13 31.27 7.50
C GLY A 147 60.62 32.23 8.59
N CYS A 148 59.73 32.66 9.51
CA CYS A 148 60.14 33.46 10.67
C CYS A 148 61.10 32.69 11.58
N THR A 149 60.80 31.42 11.85
CA THR A 149 61.62 30.54 12.70
C THR A 149 63.00 30.31 12.10
N ASP A 150 63.08 30.05 10.80
CA ASP A 150 64.33 29.87 10.08
C ASP A 150 65.17 31.15 10.06
N GLY A 151 64.54 32.31 9.85
CA GLY A 151 65.20 33.61 9.92
C GLY A 151 65.79 33.90 11.32
N LEU A 152 65.07 33.55 12.39
CA LEU A 152 65.58 33.67 13.76
C LEU A 152 66.71 32.67 14.02
N ASN A 153 66.59 31.43 13.55
CA ASN A 153 67.62 30.40 13.68
C ASN A 153 68.90 30.75 12.91
N ALA A 154 68.78 31.38 11.74
CA ALA A 154 69.94 31.84 10.97
C ALA A 154 70.71 32.92 11.76
N ARG A 155 70.01 33.89 12.34
CA ARG A 155 70.63 34.94 13.18
C ARG A 155 71.34 34.37 14.40
N ARG A 156 70.76 33.36 15.05
CA ARG A 156 71.36 32.65 16.20
C ARG A 156 72.68 31.95 15.87
N ARG A 157 73.05 31.79 14.60
CA ARG A 157 74.32 31.20 14.17
C ARG A 157 75.46 32.22 14.04
N HIS A 158 75.19 33.53 14.17
CA HIS A 158 76.24 34.55 14.22
C HIS A 158 76.96 34.52 15.59
N TYR A 159 78.20 35.02 15.64
CA TYR A 159 79.05 34.98 16.84
C TYR A 159 79.69 36.34 17.10
N GLY A 160 79.95 36.66 18.37
CA GLY A 160 80.67 37.87 18.76
C GLY A 160 79.85 39.14 18.50
N GLU A 161 80.52 40.17 17.97
CA GLU A 161 79.92 41.49 17.71
C GLU A 161 78.83 41.44 16.61
N ASP A 162 78.83 40.42 15.75
CA ASP A 162 77.81 40.22 14.71
C ASP A 162 76.49 39.64 15.25
N LEU A 163 76.45 39.16 16.50
CA LEU A 163 75.23 38.71 17.16
C LEU A 163 74.49 39.91 17.79
N GLN A 164 74.02 40.80 16.93
CA GLN A 164 73.31 42.01 17.33
C GLN A 164 71.80 41.84 17.14
N GLN A 165 71.03 42.37 18.10
CA GLN A 165 69.58 42.45 17.99
C GLN A 165 69.20 43.55 16.99
N ASP A 166 68.66 43.14 15.84
CA ASP A 166 68.25 44.04 14.76
C ASP A 166 66.73 44.30 14.78
N ASP A 167 66.31 45.37 14.09
CA ASP A 167 64.89 45.72 13.96
C ASP A 167 64.10 44.60 13.27
N VAL A 168 64.76 43.80 12.42
CA VAL A 168 64.14 42.70 11.69
C VAL A 168 63.85 41.51 12.62
N GLU A 169 64.74 41.15 13.54
CA GLU A 169 64.52 40.14 14.59
C GLU A 169 63.31 40.51 15.45
N GLY A 170 63.23 41.78 15.88
CA GLY A 170 62.07 42.28 16.63
C GLY A 170 60.76 42.13 15.85
N GLN A 171 60.77 42.42 14.54
CA GLN A 171 59.61 42.25 13.67
C GLN A 171 59.22 40.78 13.45
N LEU A 172 60.20 39.87 13.27
CA LEU A 172 59.94 38.44 13.10
C LEU A 172 59.32 37.82 14.36
N ILE A 173 59.85 38.14 15.55
CA ILE A 173 59.28 37.70 16.82
C ILE A 173 57.85 38.23 16.99
N LYS A 174 57.60 39.50 16.62
CA LYS A 174 56.27 40.11 16.70
C LYS A 174 55.27 39.41 15.76
N ILE A 175 55.64 39.15 14.52
CA ILE A 175 54.79 38.46 13.53
C ILE A 175 54.49 37.03 14.01
N GLN A 176 55.51 36.29 14.43
CA GLN A 176 55.34 34.92 14.95
C GLN A 176 54.41 34.88 16.16
N ASN A 177 54.61 35.77 17.14
CA ASN A 177 53.75 35.86 18.31
C ASN A 177 52.31 36.25 17.94
N MET A 178 52.13 37.20 17.01
CA MET A 178 50.79 37.59 16.55
C MET A 178 50.05 36.39 15.97
N ILE A 179 50.66 35.65 15.04
CA ILE A 179 50.03 34.51 14.38
C ILE A 179 49.66 33.42 15.40
N ILE A 180 50.58 33.10 16.32
CA ILE A 180 50.36 32.07 17.35
C ILE A 180 49.23 32.47 18.31
N LEU A 181 49.21 33.71 18.80
CA LEU A 181 48.18 34.18 19.74
C LEU A 181 46.81 34.40 19.09
N THR A 182 46.71 34.71 17.80
CA THR A 182 45.41 34.92 17.14
C THR A 182 44.78 33.62 16.64
N THR A 183 45.59 32.63 16.26
CA THR A 183 45.11 31.41 15.60
C THR A 183 44.67 30.33 16.61
N ILE A 184 45.37 30.20 17.74
CA ILE A 184 45.10 29.14 18.74
C ILE A 184 43.77 29.35 19.52
N PRO A 185 43.47 30.53 20.11
CA PRO A 185 42.23 30.72 20.87
C PRO A 185 40.97 30.78 19.99
N SER A 186 41.10 31.16 18.72
CA SER A 186 39.97 31.22 17.78
C SER A 186 39.51 29.84 17.29
N MET A 187 40.40 28.83 17.31
CA MET A 187 40.09 27.43 17.01
C MET A 187 39.52 26.70 18.25
N SER A 188 40.06 26.95 19.44
CA SER A 188 39.61 26.34 20.69
C SER A 188 38.19 26.78 21.11
N ASN A 189 37.85 28.07 20.93
CA ASN A 189 36.51 28.57 21.25
C ASN A 189 35.41 28.14 20.25
N ARG A 190 35.77 27.62 19.06
CA ARG A 190 34.78 27.08 18.09
C ARG A 190 34.48 25.60 18.29
N LEU A 191 35.39 24.85 18.91
CA LEU A 191 35.18 23.44 19.28
C LEU A 191 34.24 23.28 20.50
N CYS A 192 34.08 24.31 21.33
CA CYS A 192 33.27 24.23 22.55
C CYS A 192 31.75 24.44 22.31
N ILE A 193 31.33 25.03 21.18
CA ILE A 193 29.92 25.38 20.93
C ILE A 193 29.09 24.18 20.40
N ARG A 194 29.68 22.99 20.19
CA ARG A 194 28.98 21.82 19.62
C ARG A 194 28.81 20.64 20.57
N CYS A 195 28.93 20.86 21.88
CA CYS A 195 28.71 19.85 22.93
C CYS A 195 27.48 20.11 23.83
N LEU A 196 26.49 20.90 23.38
CA LEU A 196 25.17 21.01 24.02
C LEU A 196 24.06 20.73 23.02
#